data_AF-A0A3C0GKT6-F1
#
_entry.id   AF-A0A3C0GKT6-F1
#
_cell.length_a   1.000
_cell.length_b   1.000
_cell.length_c   1.000
_cell.angle_alpha   90.00
_cell.angle_beta   90.00
_cell.angle_gamma   90.00
#
_symmetry.space_group_name_H-M   'P 1'
#
loop_
_entity.id
_entity.type
_entity.pdbx_description
1 polymer ?
#
loop_
_entity_poly.entity_id
_entity_poly.type
_entity_poly.pdbx_seq_one_letter_code
_entity_poly.pdbx_strand_id
1 'polypeptide(L)'
;MKAMDAPQNTMLVEFLSKPAQFLREMVTRDPAFIGASVLRESLSTWVTTGRKGIIPLVTNAKTFAGIATEMDPTYKKLVNAGIGSGYDFKGDIDANAQMFEKEIQEKAGRVSKIQKTVMPLTKAWQMLDKYSTAADLAPRETVYKKVLEETGNEAEAVYQALEVINFSRKGRGAFVRTLSSLIPFFNARLQGLDLLYRAGFGQMASEYAVNQQKAFWIRSSFILASTAAYVSLVKDTEEYENASDEERDNYWILPGAGNLKIPIPFEIGVLFKVLPERIYDSYFGEGTPQDLRDAIKRNLAGTLMFNPIPQAILPLAEVGMNYSIFLSRDIVG
;
A
#
# COMPACT_ATOMS: atom_id res chain seq x y z
N MET A 1 -27.05 -24.37 -19.90
CA MET A 1 -27.27 -24.34 -18.44
C MET A 1 -26.50 -25.47 -17.77
N LYS A 2 -25.36 -25.16 -17.15
CA LYS A 2 -24.72 -25.83 -16.00
C LYS A 2 -23.32 -25.23 -15.83
N ALA A 3 -23.26 -24.12 -15.12
CA ALA A 3 -22.08 -23.75 -14.36
C ALA A 3 -22.63 -23.43 -12.97
N MET A 4 -22.79 -24.48 -12.16
CA MET A 4 -22.95 -24.29 -10.73
C MET A 4 -21.66 -23.62 -10.26
N ASP A 5 -21.77 -22.37 -9.85
CA ASP A 5 -20.77 -21.71 -9.01
C ASP A 5 -20.39 -22.68 -7.90
N ALA A 6 -19.16 -23.20 -7.93
CA ALA A 6 -18.65 -23.97 -6.82
C ALA A 6 -18.49 -22.99 -5.64
N PRO A 7 -19.25 -23.15 -4.55
CA PRO A 7 -19.04 -22.36 -3.35
C PRO A 7 -17.79 -22.93 -2.68
N GLN A 8 -16.62 -22.41 -3.03
CA GLN A 8 -15.42 -22.66 -2.23
C GLN A 8 -15.15 -21.48 -1.29
N ASN A 9 -16.21 -21.04 -0.61
CA ASN A 9 -16.12 -20.61 0.78
C ASN A 9 -16.14 -21.88 1.65
N THR A 10 -15.06 -22.64 1.61
CA THR A 10 -14.87 -23.70 2.61
C THR A 10 -14.68 -23.00 3.94
N MET A 11 -15.44 -23.35 4.98
CA MET A 11 -15.30 -22.84 6.35
C MET A 11 -13.82 -22.82 6.81
N LEU A 12 -13.02 -23.76 6.31
CA LEU A 12 -11.57 -23.82 6.49
C LEU A 12 -10.83 -22.60 5.92
N VAL A 13 -11.14 -22.15 4.70
CA VAL A 13 -10.50 -20.97 4.08
C VAL A 13 -10.85 -19.70 4.84
N GLU A 14 -12.11 -19.56 5.27
CA GLU A 14 -12.55 -18.43 6.10
C GLU A 14 -11.86 -18.42 7.46
N PHE A 15 -11.70 -19.59 8.10
CA PHE A 15 -10.94 -19.70 9.34
C PHE A 15 -9.47 -19.36 9.14
N LEU A 16 -8.85 -19.84 8.06
CA LEU A 16 -7.45 -19.60 7.73
C LEU A 16 -7.17 -18.17 7.24
N SER A 17 -8.18 -17.44 6.73
CA SER A 17 -8.02 -16.04 6.29
C SER A 17 -8.11 -15.03 7.44
N LYS A 18 -8.70 -15.40 8.58
CA LYS A 18 -8.84 -14.49 9.74
C LYS A 18 -7.49 -13.94 10.25
N PRO A 19 -6.43 -14.76 10.43
CA PRO A 19 -5.11 -14.24 10.79
C PRO A 19 -4.56 -13.24 9.76
N ALA A 20 -4.76 -13.53 8.47
CA ALA A 20 -4.29 -12.66 7.39
C ALA A 20 -5.06 -11.32 7.34
N GLN A 21 -6.37 -11.34 7.61
CA GLN A 21 -7.21 -10.15 7.77
C GLN A 21 -6.78 -9.33 9.00
N PHE A 22 -6.58 -9.99 10.14
CA PHE A 22 -6.13 -9.33 11.37
C PHE A 22 -4.75 -8.68 11.20
N LEU A 23 -3.79 -9.39 10.61
CA LEU A 23 -2.46 -8.83 10.35
C LEU A 23 -2.56 -7.59 9.45
N ARG A 24 -3.37 -7.69 8.39
CA ARG A 24 -3.58 -6.57 7.48
C ARG A 24 -4.12 -5.36 8.20
N GLU A 25 -5.16 -5.54 9.02
CA GLU A 25 -5.78 -4.47 9.81
C GLU A 25 -4.81 -3.84 10.81
N MET A 26 -3.93 -4.65 11.43
CA MET A 26 -2.87 -4.15 12.31
C MET A 26 -1.84 -3.32 11.55
N VAL A 27 -1.35 -3.83 10.41
CA VAL A 27 -0.33 -3.15 9.60
C VAL A 27 -0.88 -1.88 8.97
N THR A 28 -2.11 -1.90 8.43
CA THR A 28 -2.67 -0.71 7.76
C THR A 28 -2.98 0.43 8.74
N ARG A 29 -3.22 0.11 10.02
CA ARG A 29 -3.46 1.08 11.09
C ARG A 29 -2.19 1.53 11.81
N ASP A 30 -1.03 0.98 11.44
CA ASP A 30 0.25 1.45 11.97
C ASP A 30 0.57 2.87 11.46
N PRO A 31 0.89 3.85 12.34
CA PRO A 31 1.18 5.22 11.91
C PRO A 31 2.32 5.35 10.89
N ALA A 32 3.37 4.53 11.01
CA ALA A 32 4.48 4.57 10.07
C ALA A 32 4.05 4.02 8.70
N PHE A 33 3.23 2.97 8.68
CA PHE A 33 2.61 2.46 7.45
C PHE A 33 1.69 3.48 6.80
N ILE A 34 0.82 4.16 7.57
CA ILE A 34 -0.09 5.20 7.05
C ILE A 34 0.73 6.31 6.39
N GLY A 35 1.72 6.85 7.10
CA GLY A 35 2.58 7.90 6.58
C GLY A 35 3.33 7.46 5.32
N ALA A 36 3.90 6.25 5.33
CA ALA A 36 4.59 5.71 4.18
C ALA A 36 3.65 5.49 2.99
N SER A 37 2.43 5.03 3.21
CA SER A 37 1.43 4.77 2.17
C SER A 37 1.03 6.06 1.45
N VAL A 38 0.78 7.16 2.18
CA VAL A 38 0.46 8.46 1.57
C VAL A 38 1.56 8.92 0.62
N LEU A 39 2.82 8.82 1.03
CA LEU A 39 3.97 9.22 0.21
C LEU A 39 4.13 8.29 -1.00
N ARG A 40 4.08 6.98 -0.75
CA ARG A 40 4.26 5.92 -1.73
C ARG A 40 3.22 5.96 -2.84
N GLU A 41 1.95 6.01 -2.45
CA GLU A 41 0.82 6.02 -3.36
C GLU A 41 0.73 7.33 -4.13
N SER A 42 1.22 8.44 -3.56
CA SER A 42 1.31 9.70 -4.28
C SER A 42 2.27 9.64 -5.47
N LEU A 43 3.44 9.05 -5.29
CA LEU A 43 4.38 8.86 -6.40
C LEU A 43 3.83 7.87 -7.42
N SER A 44 3.22 6.76 -6.97
CA SER A 44 2.60 5.79 -7.87
C SER A 44 1.48 6.42 -8.71
N THR A 45 0.55 7.14 -8.07
CA THR A 45 -0.55 7.84 -8.74
C THR A 45 -0.06 8.90 -9.71
N TRP A 46 0.99 9.64 -9.34
CA TRP A 46 1.62 10.59 -10.24
C TRP A 46 2.17 9.88 -11.48
N VAL A 47 2.86 8.75 -11.37
CA VAL A 47 3.39 8.05 -12.55
C VAL A 47 2.27 7.44 -13.41
N THR A 48 1.31 6.73 -12.82
CA THR A 48 0.35 5.89 -13.57
C THR A 48 -0.79 6.66 -14.21
N THR A 49 -1.24 7.76 -13.61
CA THR A 49 -2.45 8.46 -14.09
C THR A 49 -2.16 9.51 -15.16
N GLY A 50 -0.93 9.99 -15.26
CA GLY A 50 -0.52 10.99 -16.25
C GLY A 50 -1.21 12.35 -16.18
N ARG A 51 -2.12 12.57 -15.21
CA ARG A 51 -2.93 13.80 -15.11
C ARG A 51 -2.06 15.01 -14.75
N LYS A 52 -2.49 16.19 -15.21
CA LYS A 52 -1.79 17.46 -14.93
C LYS A 52 -2.19 17.97 -13.54
N GLY A 53 -1.33 18.75 -12.89
CA GLY A 53 -1.63 19.37 -11.59
C GLY A 53 -1.61 18.43 -10.38
N ILE A 54 -1.30 17.14 -10.56
CA ILE A 54 -0.89 16.25 -9.46
C ILE A 54 0.59 16.51 -9.21
N ILE A 55 0.91 17.19 -8.12
CA ILE A 55 2.28 17.34 -7.61
C ILE A 55 2.49 16.19 -6.63
N PRO A 56 3.46 15.29 -6.87
CA PRO A 56 3.70 14.16 -5.97
C PRO A 56 4.00 14.67 -4.56
N LEU A 57 3.58 13.90 -3.56
CA LEU A 57 3.62 14.19 -2.13
C LEU A 57 2.67 15.33 -1.69
N VAL A 58 2.72 16.49 -2.36
CA VAL A 58 1.97 17.68 -1.93
C VAL A 58 0.47 17.55 -2.15
N THR A 59 0.04 17.17 -3.36
CA THR A 59 -1.39 17.11 -3.68
C THR A 59 -2.09 16.04 -2.83
N ASN A 60 -1.50 14.85 -2.72
CA ASN A 60 -2.10 13.78 -1.92
C ASN A 60 -2.01 14.02 -0.41
N ALA A 61 -0.96 14.66 0.11
CA ALA A 61 -0.92 15.03 1.52
C ALA A 61 -2.01 16.05 1.88
N LYS A 62 -2.31 16.99 0.97
CA LYS A 62 -3.43 17.93 1.15
C LYS A 62 -4.78 17.21 1.12
N THR A 63 -5.00 16.30 0.16
CA THR A 63 -6.23 15.49 0.09
C THR A 63 -6.38 14.61 1.32
N PHE A 64 -5.31 13.92 1.73
CA PHE A 64 -5.26 13.15 2.97
C PHE A 64 -5.66 13.99 4.19
N ALA A 65 -5.07 15.17 4.36
CA ALA A 65 -5.40 16.06 5.46
C ALA A 65 -6.88 16.49 5.43
N GLY A 66 -7.43 16.78 4.23
CA GLY A 66 -8.85 17.11 4.05
C GLY A 66 -9.79 15.97 4.47
N ILE A 67 -9.49 14.73 4.07
CA ILE A 67 -10.26 13.54 4.45
C ILE A 67 -10.13 13.27 5.96
N ALA A 68 -8.90 13.30 6.48
CA ALA A 68 -8.60 13.03 7.88
C ALA A 68 -9.21 14.05 8.85
N THR A 69 -9.53 15.26 8.36
CA THR A 69 -10.23 16.30 9.13
C THR A 69 -11.72 16.40 8.80
N GLU A 70 -12.25 15.49 7.98
CA GLU A 70 -13.65 15.46 7.50
C GLU A 70 -14.08 16.76 6.78
N MET A 71 -13.12 17.56 6.31
CA MET A 71 -13.39 18.77 5.57
C MET A 71 -13.74 18.48 4.10
N ASP A 72 -13.50 17.26 3.62
CA ASP A 72 -13.75 16.90 2.24
C ASP A 72 -15.12 16.25 1.99
N PRO A 73 -16.06 16.94 1.31
CA PRO A 73 -17.33 16.34 0.95
C PRO A 73 -17.19 15.29 -0.16
N THR A 74 -16.07 15.30 -0.91
CA THR A 74 -15.81 14.37 -2.02
C THR A 74 -15.63 12.94 -1.50
N TYR A 75 -14.98 12.79 -0.34
CA TYR A 75 -14.82 11.51 0.35
C TYR A 75 -16.14 10.74 0.46
N LYS A 76 -17.21 11.38 0.94
CA LYS A 76 -18.52 10.73 1.10
C LYS A 76 -19.10 10.25 -0.23
N LYS A 77 -18.88 11.01 -1.31
CA LYS A 77 -19.33 10.61 -2.65
C LYS A 77 -18.58 9.37 -3.14
N LEU A 78 -17.27 9.31 -2.92
CA LEU A 78 -16.45 8.16 -3.30
C LEU A 78 -16.85 6.91 -2.54
N VAL A 79 -17.01 7.01 -1.22
CA VAL A 79 -17.47 5.90 -0.38
C VAL A 79 -18.86 5.41 -0.83
N ASN A 80 -19.79 6.32 -1.10
CA ASN A 80 -21.12 5.98 -1.62
C ASN A 80 -21.07 5.34 -3.02
N ALA A 81 -20.06 5.67 -3.83
CA ALA A 81 -19.79 5.03 -5.11
C ALA A 81 -19.04 3.68 -4.97
N GLY A 82 -18.79 3.22 -3.74
CA GLY A 82 -18.10 1.96 -3.44
C GLY A 82 -16.56 2.08 -3.43
N ILE A 83 -16.01 3.27 -3.63
CA ILE A 83 -14.57 3.57 -3.65
C ILE A 83 -14.08 3.82 -2.23
N GLY A 84 -13.02 3.12 -1.79
CA GLY A 84 -12.42 3.30 -0.45
C GLY A 84 -12.90 2.33 0.62
N SER A 85 -13.81 1.43 0.28
CA SER A 85 -14.22 0.32 1.15
C SER A 85 -13.22 -0.84 1.17
N GLY A 86 -11.98 -0.58 0.75
CA GLY A 86 -10.92 -1.56 0.64
C GLY A 86 -10.54 -2.05 2.03
N TYR A 87 -11.28 -3.01 2.58
CA TYR A 87 -10.78 -4.34 2.88
C TYR A 87 -11.87 -5.33 3.31
N ASP A 88 -13.05 -4.88 3.75
CA ASP A 88 -14.27 -5.69 3.81
C ASP A 88 -15.49 -4.80 4.11
N PHE A 89 -16.30 -4.48 3.09
CA PHE A 89 -17.62 -3.80 3.24
C PHE A 89 -18.55 -4.51 4.26
N LYS A 90 -18.26 -5.77 4.60
CA LYS A 90 -18.99 -6.56 5.59
C LYS A 90 -18.52 -6.35 7.03
N GLY A 91 -17.25 -6.05 7.25
CA GLY A 91 -16.72 -5.81 8.61
C GLY A 91 -17.17 -4.45 9.15
N ASP A 92 -17.29 -3.47 8.26
CA ASP A 92 -17.54 -2.09 8.63
C ASP A 92 -18.99 -1.84 9.08
N ILE A 93 -19.98 -2.56 8.53
CA ILE A 93 -21.38 -2.38 8.94
C ILE A 93 -21.63 -2.96 10.35
N ASP A 94 -21.12 -4.15 10.63
CA ASP A 94 -21.28 -4.79 11.95
C ASP A 94 -20.37 -4.15 13.01
N ALA A 95 -19.14 -3.76 12.65
CA ALA A 95 -18.25 -3.03 13.54
C ALA A 95 -18.75 -1.60 13.83
N ASN A 96 -19.24 -0.88 12.82
CA ASN A 96 -19.84 0.44 13.04
C ASN A 96 -21.17 0.35 13.78
N ALA A 97 -21.98 -0.69 13.57
CA ALA A 97 -23.20 -0.90 14.36
C ALA A 97 -22.88 -1.18 15.83
N GLN A 98 -21.90 -2.03 16.13
CA GLN A 98 -21.46 -2.30 17.51
C GLN A 98 -20.79 -1.09 18.15
N MET A 99 -20.06 -0.29 17.38
CA MET A 99 -19.42 0.94 17.86
C MET A 99 -20.43 2.07 18.08
N PHE A 100 -21.42 2.19 17.20
CA PHE A 100 -22.56 3.10 17.34
C PHE A 100 -23.45 2.70 18.53
N GLU A 101 -23.66 1.39 18.75
CA GLU A 101 -24.34 0.86 19.92
C GLU A 101 -23.57 1.16 21.21
N LYS A 102 -22.23 1.06 21.18
CA LYS A 102 -21.36 1.48 22.29
C LYS A 102 -21.41 3.00 22.54
N GLU A 103 -21.43 3.83 21.50
CA GLU A 103 -21.59 5.29 21.64
C GLU A 103 -22.97 5.69 22.18
N ILE A 104 -24.03 4.98 21.78
CA ILE A 104 -25.38 5.17 22.34
C ILE A 104 -25.40 4.77 23.82
N GLN A 105 -24.73 3.67 24.21
CA GLN A 105 -24.60 3.27 25.61
C GLN A 105 -23.77 4.27 26.44
N GLU A 106 -22.76 4.91 25.84
CA GLU A 106 -22.01 6.02 26.43
C GLU A 106 -22.89 7.26 26.68
N LYS A 107 -23.64 7.69 25.67
CA LYS A 107 -24.57 8.82 25.78
C LYS A 107 -25.74 8.53 26.73
N ALA A 108 -26.13 7.26 26.87
CA ALA A 108 -27.15 6.79 27.81
C ALA A 108 -26.64 6.57 29.25
N GLY A 109 -25.35 6.79 29.53
CA GLY A 109 -24.77 6.72 30.88
C GLY A 109 -24.62 5.29 31.45
N ARG A 110 -24.81 4.24 30.64
CA ARG A 110 -24.75 2.83 31.06
C ARG A 110 -23.40 2.18 30.74
N VAL A 111 -22.31 2.88 31.08
CA VAL A 111 -20.95 2.47 30.70
C VAL A 111 -20.33 1.66 31.84
N SER A 112 -20.04 0.38 31.57
CA SER A 112 -19.34 -0.50 32.53
C SER A 112 -17.96 0.05 32.90
N LYS A 113 -17.46 -0.25 34.11
CA LYS A 113 -16.12 0.16 34.58
C LYS A 113 -15.02 -0.31 33.62
N ILE A 114 -15.17 -1.51 33.06
CA ILE A 114 -14.28 -2.10 32.05
C ILE A 114 -14.30 -1.27 30.75
N GLN A 115 -15.50 -0.83 30.35
CA GLN A 115 -15.72 -0.07 29.12
C GLN A 115 -15.10 1.34 29.20
N LYS A 116 -15.13 1.98 30.38
CA LYS A 116 -14.41 3.25 30.63
C LYS A 116 -12.88 3.10 30.55
N THR A 117 -12.33 1.95 30.96
CA THR A 117 -10.88 1.69 30.91
C THR A 117 -10.37 1.42 29.49
N VAL A 118 -11.16 0.76 28.64
CA VAL A 118 -10.79 0.49 27.24
C VAL A 118 -11.13 1.62 26.28
N MET A 119 -11.96 2.59 26.69
CA MET A 119 -12.40 3.72 25.88
C MET A 119 -11.25 4.53 25.22
N PRO A 120 -10.12 4.82 25.90
CA PRO A 120 -8.99 5.49 25.27
C PRO A 120 -8.36 4.66 24.14
N LEU A 121 -8.26 3.34 24.32
CA LEU A 121 -7.73 2.42 23.31
C LEU A 121 -8.67 2.31 22.11
N THR A 122 -9.99 2.23 22.34
CA THR A 122 -10.97 2.19 21.24
C THR A 122 -11.00 3.49 20.46
N LYS A 123 -10.83 4.65 21.12
CA LYS A 123 -10.72 5.95 20.45
C LYS A 123 -9.44 6.09 19.64
N ALA A 124 -8.30 5.66 20.18
CA ALA A 124 -7.04 5.62 19.44
C ALA A 124 -7.17 4.71 18.20
N TRP A 125 -7.79 3.54 18.38
CA TRP A 125 -8.06 2.59 17.30
C TRP A 125 -8.95 3.18 16.20
N GLN A 126 -10.03 3.85 16.57
CA GLN A 126 -10.91 4.57 15.62
C GLN A 126 -10.17 5.69 14.88
N MET A 127 -9.31 6.44 15.57
CA MET A 127 -8.52 7.48 14.90
C MET A 127 -7.55 6.87 13.88
N LEU A 128 -6.85 5.79 14.25
CA LEU A 128 -5.95 5.10 13.32
C LEU A 128 -6.70 4.53 12.12
N ASP A 129 -7.91 4.01 12.34
CA ASP A 129 -8.78 3.54 11.26
C ASP A 129 -9.19 4.68 10.30
N LYS A 130 -9.55 5.83 10.86
CA LYS A 130 -9.85 7.04 10.08
C LYS A 130 -8.64 7.49 9.25
N TYR A 131 -7.44 7.51 9.84
CA TYR A 131 -6.23 7.88 9.12
C TYR A 131 -5.84 6.83 8.07
N SER A 132 -5.99 5.54 8.36
CA SER A 132 -5.78 4.46 7.39
C SER A 132 -6.71 4.61 6.18
N THR A 133 -8.01 4.87 6.44
CA THR A 133 -9.01 5.10 5.39
C THR A 133 -8.70 6.35 4.58
N ALA A 134 -8.27 7.43 5.23
CA ALA A 134 -7.85 8.66 4.56
C ALA A 134 -6.62 8.43 3.66
N ALA A 135 -5.65 7.64 4.10
CA ALA A 135 -4.47 7.31 3.31
C ALA A 135 -4.83 6.55 2.05
N ASP A 136 -5.71 5.54 2.18
CA ASP A 136 -6.22 4.77 1.03
C ASP A 136 -6.99 5.66 0.04
N LEU A 137 -7.87 6.53 0.54
CA LEU A 137 -8.73 7.31 -0.33
C LEU A 137 -8.07 8.53 -0.96
N ALA A 138 -7.04 9.10 -0.33
CA ALA A 138 -6.36 10.29 -0.82
C ALA A 138 -5.94 10.24 -2.30
N PRO A 139 -5.23 9.20 -2.81
CA PRO A 139 -4.88 9.14 -4.21
C PRO A 139 -6.10 9.00 -5.14
N ARG A 140 -7.14 8.26 -4.72
CA ARG A 140 -8.37 8.06 -5.49
C ARG A 140 -9.17 9.35 -5.62
N GLU A 141 -9.26 10.09 -4.52
CA GLU A 141 -9.93 11.37 -4.50
C GLU A 141 -9.18 12.45 -5.26
N THR A 142 -7.86 12.47 -5.19
CA THR A 142 -7.04 13.35 -6.04
C THR A 142 -7.34 13.09 -7.53
N VAL A 143 -7.38 11.82 -7.94
CA VAL A 143 -7.66 11.46 -9.33
C VAL A 143 -9.09 11.81 -9.72
N TYR A 144 -10.07 11.50 -8.85
CA TYR A 144 -11.46 11.89 -9.06
C TYR A 144 -11.59 13.39 -9.32
N LYS A 145 -11.04 14.24 -8.43
CA LYS A 145 -11.12 15.70 -8.55
C LYS A 145 -10.47 16.18 -9.84
N LYS A 146 -9.30 15.65 -10.19
CA LYS A 146 -8.59 16.05 -11.41
C LYS A 146 -9.31 15.63 -12.68
N VAL A 147 -9.89 14.44 -12.70
CA VAL A 147 -10.66 13.96 -13.86
C VAL A 147 -11.95 14.77 -14.00
N LEU A 148 -12.64 15.05 -12.89
CA LEU A 148 -13.84 15.88 -12.91
C LEU A 148 -13.53 17.31 -13.37
N GLU A 149 -12.44 17.90 -12.89
CA GLU A 149 -11.95 19.22 -13.34
C GLU A 149 -11.62 19.24 -14.84
N GLU A 150 -11.01 18.19 -15.38
CA GLU A 150 -10.57 18.12 -16.78
C GLU A 150 -11.71 17.77 -17.75
N THR A 151 -12.66 16.92 -17.33
CA THR A 151 -13.67 16.31 -18.23
C THR A 151 -15.10 16.76 -17.96
N GLY A 152 -15.39 17.24 -16.74
CA GLY A 152 -16.76 17.50 -16.28
C GLY A 152 -17.64 16.25 -16.15
N ASN A 153 -17.09 15.04 -16.36
CA ASN A 153 -17.84 13.79 -16.37
C ASN A 153 -17.63 13.04 -15.04
N GLU A 154 -18.66 13.01 -14.20
CA GLU A 154 -18.62 12.34 -12.89
C GLU A 154 -18.45 10.82 -13.01
N ALA A 155 -19.05 10.18 -14.03
CA ALA A 155 -18.90 8.74 -14.24
C ALA A 155 -17.46 8.37 -14.61
N GLU A 156 -16.82 9.16 -15.48
CA GLU A 156 -15.40 8.99 -15.83
C GLU A 156 -14.51 9.27 -14.61
N ALA A 157 -14.83 10.27 -13.79
CA ALA A 157 -14.07 10.57 -12.58
C ALA A 157 -14.12 9.43 -11.55
N VAL A 158 -15.31 8.86 -11.31
CA VAL A 158 -15.48 7.66 -10.46
C VAL A 158 -14.71 6.48 -11.05
N TYR A 159 -14.81 6.26 -12.36
CA TYR A 159 -14.13 5.17 -13.05
C TYR A 159 -12.61 5.26 -12.92
N GLN A 160 -12.02 6.43 -13.20
CA GLN A 160 -10.57 6.63 -13.09
C GLN A 160 -10.08 6.55 -11.63
N ALA A 161 -10.90 6.98 -10.67
CA ALA A 161 -10.59 6.83 -9.25
C ALA A 161 -10.56 5.35 -8.80
N LEU A 162 -11.44 4.50 -9.35
CA LEU A 162 -11.39 3.04 -9.14
C LEU A 162 -10.14 2.41 -9.74
N GLU A 163 -9.67 2.94 -10.87
CA GLU A 163 -8.51 2.41 -11.60
C GLU A 163 -7.17 2.70 -10.90
N VAL A 164 -7.09 3.63 -9.95
CA VAL A 164 -5.85 3.91 -9.19
C VAL A 164 -5.31 2.64 -8.53
N ILE A 165 -6.10 1.95 -7.70
CA ILE A 165 -5.89 0.54 -7.33
C ILE A 165 -7.25 -0.05 -6.95
N ASN A 166 -7.73 -1.05 -7.70
CA ASN A 166 -9.00 -1.69 -7.41
C ASN A 166 -8.82 -2.96 -6.57
N PHE A 167 -8.82 -2.84 -5.24
CA PHE A 167 -8.66 -3.99 -4.33
C PHE A 167 -9.82 -4.98 -4.36
N SER A 168 -10.99 -4.57 -4.85
CA SER A 168 -12.15 -5.46 -4.99
C SER A 168 -12.01 -6.42 -6.18
N ARG A 169 -11.15 -6.08 -7.15
CA ARG A 169 -10.90 -6.92 -8.32
C ARG A 169 -10.19 -8.21 -7.88
N LYS A 170 -10.80 -9.34 -8.20
CA LYS A 170 -10.25 -10.69 -7.97
C LYS A 170 -10.29 -11.46 -9.29
N GLY A 171 -9.18 -12.12 -9.62
CA GLY A 171 -9.11 -12.97 -10.81
C GLY A 171 -10.08 -14.15 -10.74
N ARG A 172 -10.43 -14.73 -11.91
CA ARG A 172 -11.34 -15.89 -12.00
C ARG A 172 -10.70 -17.19 -11.51
N GLY A 173 -9.38 -17.26 -11.40
CA GLY A 173 -8.63 -18.45 -10.97
C GLY A 173 -8.86 -18.76 -9.49
N ALA A 174 -9.32 -19.97 -9.18
CA ALA A 174 -9.55 -20.42 -7.81
C ALA A 174 -8.28 -20.29 -6.94
N PHE A 175 -7.13 -20.71 -7.48
CA PHE A 175 -5.84 -20.62 -6.81
C PHE A 175 -5.46 -19.20 -6.39
N VAL A 176 -5.59 -18.22 -7.30
CA VAL A 176 -5.29 -16.81 -7.02
C VAL A 176 -6.22 -16.26 -5.94
N ARG A 177 -7.51 -16.62 -5.97
CA ARG A 177 -8.47 -16.20 -4.93
C ARG A 177 -8.12 -16.78 -3.56
N THR A 178 -7.75 -18.05 -3.50
CA THR A 178 -7.30 -18.69 -2.26
C THR A 178 -6.04 -18.01 -1.73
N LEU A 179 -5.01 -17.82 -2.55
CA LEU A 179 -3.80 -17.10 -2.12
C LEU A 179 -4.11 -15.67 -1.67
N SER A 180 -4.95 -14.91 -2.39
CA SER A 180 -5.37 -13.57 -1.98
C SER A 180 -6.13 -13.53 -0.64
N SER A 181 -6.77 -14.62 -0.25
CA SER A 181 -7.44 -14.74 1.06
C SER A 181 -6.49 -15.14 2.19
N LEU A 182 -5.43 -15.90 1.87
CA LEU A 182 -4.51 -16.46 2.85
C LEU A 182 -3.26 -15.60 3.06
N ILE A 183 -2.80 -14.90 2.03
CA ILE A 183 -1.59 -14.10 2.04
C ILE A 183 -1.99 -12.61 2.14
N PRO A 184 -1.62 -11.92 3.22
CA PRO A 184 -1.80 -10.48 3.37
C PRO A 184 -1.23 -9.72 2.17
N PHE A 185 -1.93 -8.66 1.73
CA PHE A 185 -1.52 -7.77 0.62
C PHE A 185 -1.25 -8.41 -0.75
N PHE A 186 -1.33 -9.73 -0.90
CA PHE A 186 -1.09 -10.43 -2.17
C PHE A 186 -1.99 -9.90 -3.29
N ASN A 187 -3.28 -9.69 -3.01
CA ASN A 187 -4.19 -9.11 -3.99
C ASN A 187 -3.77 -7.68 -4.38
N ALA A 188 -3.45 -6.84 -3.40
CA ALA A 188 -3.01 -5.46 -3.62
C ALA A 188 -1.77 -5.43 -4.54
N ARG A 189 -0.82 -6.35 -4.32
CA ARG A 189 0.39 -6.45 -5.13
C ARG A 189 0.12 -6.88 -6.58
N LEU A 190 -0.77 -7.84 -6.78
CA LEU A 190 -1.20 -8.23 -8.13
C LEU A 190 -1.90 -7.08 -8.86
N GLN A 191 -2.73 -6.31 -8.16
CA GLN A 191 -3.39 -5.13 -8.73
C GLN A 191 -2.39 -4.02 -9.05
N GLY A 192 -1.36 -3.81 -8.21
CA GLY A 192 -0.28 -2.87 -8.49
C GLY A 192 0.50 -3.22 -9.76
N LEU A 193 0.83 -4.51 -9.95
CA LEU A 193 1.47 -4.99 -11.19
C LEU A 193 0.58 -4.83 -12.42
N ASP A 194 -0.71 -5.18 -12.30
CA ASP A 194 -1.69 -5.02 -13.38
C ASP A 194 -1.85 -3.54 -13.77
N LEU A 195 -1.90 -2.64 -12.80
CA LEU A 195 -1.90 -1.19 -13.04
C LEU A 195 -0.63 -0.74 -13.77
N LEU A 196 0.54 -1.14 -13.27
CA LEU A 196 1.82 -0.78 -13.87
C LEU A 196 1.89 -1.27 -15.33
N TYR A 197 1.48 -2.50 -15.59
CA TYR A 197 1.40 -3.07 -16.94
C TYR A 197 0.46 -2.25 -17.82
N ARG A 198 -0.78 -1.99 -17.37
CA ARG A 198 -1.75 -1.25 -18.17
C ARG A 198 -1.33 0.20 -18.43
N ALA A 199 -0.73 0.87 -17.44
CA ALA A 199 -0.20 2.22 -17.60
C ALA A 199 1.00 2.24 -18.57
N GLY A 200 1.97 1.33 -18.43
CA GLY A 200 3.17 1.30 -19.27
C GLY A 200 2.93 0.84 -20.72
N PHE A 201 1.93 -0.01 -20.94
CA PHE A 201 1.58 -0.55 -22.26
C PHE A 201 0.34 0.11 -22.89
N GLY A 202 -0.21 1.18 -22.28
CA GLY A 202 -1.33 1.92 -22.84
C GLY A 202 -2.65 1.14 -22.88
N GLN A 203 -2.82 0.16 -21.98
CA GLN A 203 -4.03 -0.66 -21.84
C GLN A 203 -4.93 -0.16 -20.71
N MET A 204 -4.72 1.08 -20.25
CA MET A 204 -5.64 1.74 -19.34
C MET A 204 -7.00 1.87 -20.03
N ALA A 205 -8.07 1.57 -19.30
CA ALA A 205 -9.43 1.75 -19.79
C ALA A 205 -9.81 3.24 -19.71
N SER A 206 -9.21 4.06 -20.56
CA SER A 206 -9.45 5.49 -20.62
C SER A 206 -9.27 5.96 -22.05
N GLU A 207 -10.08 6.92 -22.48
CA GLU A 207 -9.84 7.63 -23.75
C GLU A 207 -8.46 8.33 -23.75
N TYR A 208 -7.90 8.57 -22.56
CA TYR A 208 -6.59 9.19 -22.36
C TYR A 208 -5.43 8.19 -22.27
N ALA A 209 -5.63 6.90 -22.54
CA ALA A 209 -4.64 5.84 -22.32
C ALA A 209 -3.27 6.13 -22.99
N VAL A 210 -3.25 6.70 -24.19
CA VAL A 210 -2.01 7.08 -24.88
C VAL A 210 -1.27 8.20 -24.14
N ASN A 211 -2.00 9.20 -23.63
CA ASN A 211 -1.39 10.29 -22.85
C ASN A 211 -0.93 9.80 -21.48
N GLN A 212 -1.68 8.89 -20.86
CA GLN A 212 -1.30 8.22 -19.62
C GLN A 212 -0.01 7.42 -19.82
N GLN A 213 0.09 6.64 -20.90
CA GLN A 213 1.30 5.89 -21.24
C GLN A 213 2.51 6.80 -21.49
N LYS A 214 2.33 7.89 -22.26
CA LYS A 214 3.40 8.86 -22.48
C LYS A 214 3.87 9.46 -21.16
N ALA A 215 2.95 9.87 -20.30
CA ALA A 215 3.27 10.42 -19.01
C ALA A 215 3.94 9.38 -18.09
N PHE A 216 3.49 8.13 -18.11
CA PHE A 216 4.10 7.02 -17.39
C PHE A 216 5.58 6.89 -17.74
N TRP A 217 5.93 6.82 -19.03
CA TRP A 217 7.32 6.69 -19.45
C TRP A 217 8.15 7.94 -19.17
N ILE A 218 7.61 9.14 -19.39
CA ILE A 218 8.32 10.39 -19.06
C ILE A 218 8.61 10.48 -17.55
N ARG A 219 7.61 10.21 -16.71
CA ARG A 219 7.74 10.29 -15.24
C ARG A 219 8.61 9.16 -14.68
N SER A 220 8.53 7.96 -15.26
CA SER A 220 9.40 6.84 -14.89
C SER A 220 10.85 7.07 -15.28
N SER A 221 11.11 7.61 -16.49
CA SER A 221 12.45 8.02 -16.91
C SER A 221 13.00 9.15 -16.04
N PHE A 222 12.14 10.06 -15.58
CA PHE A 222 12.53 11.07 -14.60
C PHE A 222 12.97 10.42 -13.28
N ILE A 223 12.20 9.47 -12.73
CA ILE A 223 12.60 8.72 -11.52
C ILE A 223 13.92 7.99 -11.72
N LEU A 224 14.12 7.35 -12.88
CA LEU A 224 15.36 6.67 -13.21
C LEU A 224 16.56 7.64 -13.23
N ALA A 225 16.41 8.77 -13.92
CA ALA A 225 17.45 9.80 -13.99
C ALA A 225 17.73 10.41 -12.61
N SER A 226 16.69 10.70 -11.82
CA SER A 226 16.82 11.15 -10.44
C SER A 226 17.48 10.12 -9.56
N THR A 227 17.24 8.82 -9.76
CA THR A 227 17.91 7.73 -9.04
C THR A 227 19.39 7.70 -9.37
N ALA A 228 19.76 7.80 -10.65
CA ALA A 228 21.18 7.83 -11.05
C ALA A 228 21.93 9.03 -10.44
N ALA A 229 21.29 10.21 -10.46
CA ALA A 229 21.83 11.40 -9.79
C ALA A 229 21.91 11.21 -8.27
N TYR A 230 20.86 10.65 -7.66
CA TYR A 230 20.80 10.35 -6.23
C TYR A 230 21.95 9.44 -5.79
N VAL A 231 22.13 8.28 -6.42
CA VAL A 231 23.20 7.33 -6.10
C VAL A 231 24.57 8.01 -6.17
N SER A 232 24.81 8.83 -7.20
CA SER A 232 26.07 9.56 -7.36
C SER A 232 26.35 10.55 -6.21
N LEU A 233 25.31 11.06 -5.55
CA LEU A 233 25.42 12.02 -4.45
C LEU A 233 25.53 11.35 -3.08
N VAL A 234 24.94 10.17 -2.90
CA VAL A 234 24.82 9.54 -1.58
C VAL A 234 25.74 8.36 -1.36
N LYS A 235 26.27 7.74 -2.42
CA LYS A 235 26.99 6.46 -2.31
C LYS A 235 28.18 6.49 -1.33
N ASP A 236 28.88 7.63 -1.25
CA ASP A 236 30.09 7.80 -0.44
C ASP A 236 29.78 8.46 0.92
N THR A 237 28.51 8.44 1.34
CA THR A 237 28.07 9.01 2.62
C THR A 237 27.95 7.93 3.68
N GLU A 238 28.37 8.25 4.90
CA GLU A 238 28.35 7.32 6.04
C GLU A 238 26.92 6.80 6.31
N GLU A 239 25.88 7.62 6.12
CA GLU A 239 24.50 7.20 6.29
C GLU A 239 24.04 6.17 5.25
N TYR A 240 24.52 6.28 4.01
CA TYR A 240 24.19 5.31 2.96
C TYR A 240 24.98 4.02 3.16
N GLU A 241 26.28 4.12 3.43
CA GLU A 241 27.16 2.98 3.69
C GLU A 241 26.70 2.15 4.90
N ASN A 242 26.28 2.81 5.99
CA ASN A 242 25.80 2.13 7.19
C ASN A 242 24.36 1.62 7.09
N ALA A 243 23.59 2.03 6.07
CA ALA A 243 22.23 1.55 5.90
C ALA A 243 22.22 0.10 5.44
N SER A 244 21.31 -0.69 6.04
CA SER A 244 21.08 -2.06 5.62
C SER A 244 20.57 -2.12 4.18
N ASP A 245 20.78 -3.28 3.56
CA ASP A 245 20.28 -3.57 2.22
C ASP A 245 18.77 -3.38 2.08
N GLU A 246 18.02 -3.71 3.13
CA GLU A 246 16.58 -3.50 3.18
C GLU A 246 16.21 -2.02 3.24
N GLU A 247 16.97 -1.21 3.99
CA GLU A 247 16.73 0.23 4.07
C GLU A 247 17.04 0.92 2.74
N ARG A 248 18.12 0.54 2.07
CA ARG A 248 18.42 1.01 0.72
C ARG A 248 17.33 0.58 -0.26
N ASP A 249 16.84 -0.66 -0.19
CA ASP A 249 15.82 -1.14 -1.11
C ASP A 249 14.44 -0.50 -0.87
N ASN A 250 14.11 -0.08 0.35
CA ASN A 250 12.79 0.47 0.69
C ASN A 250 12.73 2.00 0.72
N TYR A 251 13.87 2.70 0.77
CA TYR A 251 13.91 4.15 0.96
C TYR A 251 14.95 4.86 0.08
N TRP A 252 14.67 6.12 -0.24
CA TRP A 252 15.70 7.10 -0.53
C TRP A 252 16.20 7.70 0.79
N ILE A 253 17.48 7.50 1.06
CA ILE A 253 18.20 7.98 2.25
C ILE A 253 18.82 9.34 1.93
N LEU A 254 18.43 10.38 2.67
CA LEU A 254 18.95 11.73 2.46
C LEU A 254 20.06 12.04 3.48
N PRO A 255 21.34 12.14 3.03
CA PRO A 255 22.47 12.39 3.93
C PRO A 255 22.41 13.80 4.53
N GLY A 256 22.93 13.97 5.75
CA GLY A 256 23.00 15.27 6.44
C GLY A 256 21.67 15.85 6.94
N ALA A 257 20.53 15.20 6.68
CA ALA A 257 19.20 15.62 7.12
C ALA A 257 18.66 14.78 8.32
N GLY A 258 19.56 14.31 9.19
CA GLY A 258 19.18 13.55 10.40
C GLY A 258 18.55 12.19 10.09
N ASN A 259 19.10 11.43 9.14
CA ASN A 259 18.58 10.13 8.69
C ASN A 259 17.16 10.19 8.10
N LEU A 260 16.78 11.29 7.45
CA LEU A 260 15.50 11.38 6.75
C LEU A 260 15.44 10.35 5.62
N LYS A 261 14.42 9.48 5.67
CA LYS A 261 14.16 8.42 4.71
C LYS A 261 12.83 8.64 4.02
N ILE A 262 12.81 8.61 2.69
CA ILE A 262 11.59 8.72 1.88
C ILE A 262 11.26 7.34 1.32
N PRO A 263 10.10 6.75 1.62
CA PRO A 263 9.75 5.42 1.13
C PRO A 263 9.54 5.42 -0.39
N ILE A 264 10.05 4.39 -1.06
CA ILE A 264 9.89 4.24 -2.51
C ILE A 264 8.46 3.77 -2.87
N PRO A 265 7.90 4.18 -4.04
CA PRO A 265 6.72 3.55 -4.65
C PRO A 265 7.01 2.07 -4.90
N PHE A 266 6.08 1.15 -4.62
CA PHE A 266 6.33 -0.30 -4.71
C PHE A 266 6.84 -0.74 -6.10
N GLU A 267 5.95 -0.95 -7.08
CA GLU A 267 6.31 -1.49 -8.40
C GLU A 267 7.27 -0.57 -9.14
N ILE A 268 6.97 0.73 -9.11
CA ILE A 268 7.70 1.75 -9.84
C ILE A 268 9.09 1.95 -9.22
N GLY A 269 9.19 1.99 -7.90
CA GLY A 269 10.46 2.13 -7.21
C GLY A 269 11.32 0.89 -7.38
N VAL A 270 10.75 -0.31 -7.36
CA VAL A 270 11.51 -1.53 -7.71
C VAL A 270 12.12 -1.40 -9.10
N LEU A 271 11.33 -1.04 -10.10
CA LEU A 271 11.78 -1.00 -11.49
C LEU A 271 12.72 0.16 -11.83
N PHE A 272 12.48 1.34 -11.25
CA PHE A 272 13.14 2.58 -11.66
C PHE A 272 14.06 3.17 -10.58
N LYS A 273 14.06 2.61 -9.37
CA LYS A 273 14.97 2.96 -8.27
C LYS A 273 15.88 1.78 -7.91
N VAL A 274 15.31 0.69 -7.37
CA VAL A 274 16.07 -0.44 -6.80
C VAL A 274 16.89 -1.16 -7.86
N LEU A 275 16.26 -1.63 -8.95
CA LEU A 275 16.99 -2.38 -9.97
C LEU A 275 18.14 -1.55 -10.58
N PRO A 276 17.94 -0.28 -11.00
CA PRO A 276 19.04 0.55 -11.47
C PRO A 276 20.15 0.75 -10.45
N GLU A 277 19.82 1.00 -9.18
CA GLU A 277 20.79 1.17 -8.09
C GLU A 277 21.62 -0.10 -7.88
N ARG A 278 20.96 -1.27 -7.80
CA ARG A 278 21.65 -2.56 -7.62
C ARG A 278 22.47 -2.97 -8.83
N ILE A 279 22.02 -2.66 -10.04
CA ILE A 279 22.81 -2.84 -11.26
C ILE A 279 24.03 -1.93 -11.20
N TYR A 280 23.86 -0.66 -10.84
CA TYR A 280 24.98 0.28 -10.71
C TYR A 280 26.01 -0.23 -9.70
N ASP A 281 25.56 -0.63 -8.50
CA ASP A 281 26.45 -1.16 -7.45
C ASP A 281 27.18 -2.43 -7.90
N SER A 282 26.52 -3.30 -8.68
CA SER A 282 27.12 -4.54 -9.20
C SER A 282 28.22 -4.31 -10.24
N TYR A 283 28.18 -3.19 -10.97
CA TYR A 283 29.14 -2.89 -12.05
C TYR A 283 30.19 -1.85 -11.66
N PHE A 284 29.84 -0.91 -10.78
CA PHE A 284 30.64 0.28 -10.46
C PHE A 284 30.91 0.44 -8.96
N GLY A 285 30.30 -0.39 -8.11
CA GLY A 285 30.54 -0.43 -6.67
C GLY A 285 31.17 -1.75 -6.23
N GLU A 286 30.98 -2.07 -4.96
CA GLU A 286 31.42 -3.34 -4.35
C GLU A 286 30.37 -4.46 -4.45
N GLY A 287 29.23 -4.19 -5.11
CA GLY A 287 28.13 -5.11 -5.22
C GLY A 287 28.45 -6.34 -6.09
N THR A 288 27.85 -7.47 -5.75
CA THR A 288 27.94 -8.71 -6.51
C THR A 288 26.64 -8.98 -7.27
N PRO A 289 26.67 -9.82 -8.34
CA PRO A 289 25.44 -10.28 -8.98
C PRO A 289 24.46 -11.00 -8.05
N GLN A 290 24.92 -11.48 -6.88
CA GLN A 290 24.07 -12.09 -5.85
C GLN A 290 23.20 -11.02 -5.18
N ASP A 291 23.72 -9.81 -4.97
CA ASP A 291 23.00 -8.71 -4.33
C ASP A 291 21.82 -8.24 -5.17
N LEU A 292 21.96 -8.23 -6.51
CA LEU A 292 20.84 -7.96 -7.41
C LEU A 292 19.74 -9.02 -7.29
N ARG A 293 20.12 -10.30 -7.22
CA ARG A 293 19.16 -11.40 -7.03
C ARG A 293 18.47 -11.30 -5.68
N ASP A 294 19.21 -10.95 -4.64
CA ASP A 294 18.68 -10.85 -3.30
C ASP A 294 17.82 -9.60 -3.12
N ALA A 295 18.13 -8.49 -3.79
CA ALA A 295 17.23 -7.34 -3.89
C ALA A 295 15.91 -7.69 -4.59
N ILE A 296 15.94 -8.45 -5.69
CA ILE A 296 14.72 -8.93 -6.36
C ILE A 296 13.91 -9.81 -5.39
N LYS A 297 14.57 -10.76 -4.71
CA LYS A 297 13.90 -11.61 -3.72
C LYS A 297 13.32 -10.79 -2.59
N ARG A 298 14.07 -9.85 -2.01
CA ARG A 298 13.62 -8.96 -0.92
C ARG A 298 12.46 -8.10 -1.36
N ASN A 299 12.43 -7.60 -2.59
CA ASN A 299 11.30 -6.80 -3.05
C ASN A 299 10.08 -7.66 -3.36
N LEU A 300 10.25 -8.89 -3.84
CA LEU A 300 9.14 -9.83 -4.01
C LEU A 300 8.61 -10.34 -2.65
N ALA A 301 9.53 -10.64 -1.73
CA ALA A 301 9.30 -11.04 -0.36
C ALA A 301 8.73 -9.87 0.44
N GLY A 302 9.52 -8.88 0.82
CA GLY A 302 9.13 -7.67 1.56
C GLY A 302 7.85 -6.97 1.09
N THR A 303 7.54 -7.01 -0.22
CA THR A 303 6.26 -6.44 -0.70
C THR A 303 5.05 -7.37 -0.52
N LEU A 304 5.23 -8.68 -0.55
CA LEU A 304 4.20 -9.65 -0.14
C LEU A 304 4.14 -9.81 1.39
N MET A 305 5.14 -9.27 2.08
CA MET A 305 5.60 -9.71 3.38
C MET A 305 6.24 -8.53 4.10
N PHE A 306 5.46 -7.52 4.54
CA PHE A 306 5.88 -6.70 5.68
C PHE A 306 5.78 -7.58 6.95
N ASN A 307 6.63 -8.61 6.93
CA ASN A 307 6.64 -9.95 7.56
C ASN A 307 5.63 -11.00 7.01
N PRO A 308 6.08 -12.17 6.48
CA PRO A 308 5.20 -13.13 5.79
C PRO A 308 4.69 -14.31 6.53
N ILE A 309 5.40 -14.71 7.57
CA ILE A 309 4.95 -15.91 8.24
C ILE A 309 3.70 -15.46 8.99
N PRO A 310 2.56 -16.16 8.82
CA PRO A 310 1.40 -15.90 9.66
C PRO A 310 1.90 -15.86 11.11
N GLN A 311 1.60 -14.83 11.90
CA GLN A 311 2.14 -14.71 13.27
C GLN A 311 1.84 -15.95 14.14
N ALA A 312 0.87 -16.78 13.74
CA ALA A 312 0.59 -18.08 14.37
C ALA A 312 1.68 -19.15 14.13
N ILE A 313 2.45 -19.06 13.04
CA ILE A 313 3.48 -20.02 12.63
C ILE A 313 4.88 -19.40 12.66
N LEU A 314 5.00 -18.07 12.69
CA LEU A 314 6.27 -17.33 12.78
C LEU A 314 7.14 -17.88 13.94
N PRO A 315 6.63 -18.07 15.17
CA PRO A 315 7.45 -18.63 16.26
C PRO A 315 7.86 -20.09 16.02
N LEU A 316 7.01 -20.89 15.36
CA LEU A 316 7.28 -22.31 15.11
C LEU A 316 8.29 -22.52 13.98
N ALA A 317 8.21 -21.69 12.93
CA ALA A 317 9.14 -21.70 11.81
C ALA A 317 10.51 -21.13 12.23
N GLU A 318 10.53 -20.04 13.00
CA GLU A 318 11.76 -19.43 13.54
C GLU A 318 12.48 -20.40 14.49
N VAL A 319 11.76 -21.10 15.37
CA VAL A 319 12.32 -22.17 16.21
C VAL A 319 12.80 -23.37 15.38
N GLY A 320 12.06 -23.76 14.33
CA GLY A 320 12.45 -24.87 13.46
C GLY A 320 13.65 -24.58 12.57
N MET A 321 13.89 -23.31 12.23
CA MET A 321 15.01 -22.86 11.39
C MET A 321 16.20 -22.32 12.20
N ASN A 322 16.08 -22.18 13.53
CA ASN A 322 17.04 -21.51 14.43
C ASN A 322 17.47 -20.10 13.95
N TYR A 323 16.61 -19.42 13.18
CA TYR A 323 16.92 -18.14 12.54
C TYR A 323 15.76 -17.16 12.76
N SER A 324 16.07 -15.99 13.33
CA SER A 324 15.13 -14.90 13.56
C SER A 324 14.97 -14.13 12.25
N ILE A 325 13.87 -14.36 11.55
CA ILE A 325 13.59 -13.73 10.26
C ILE A 325 13.32 -12.23 10.45
N PHE A 326 12.80 -11.83 11.62
CA PHE A 326 12.61 -10.43 12.00
C PHE A 326 13.91 -9.66 12.29
N LEU A 327 14.96 -10.36 12.73
CA LEU A 327 16.22 -9.74 13.17
C LEU A 327 17.39 -10.10 12.24
N SER A 328 17.11 -10.84 11.17
CA SER A 328 18.08 -11.41 10.23
C SER A 328 19.31 -12.03 10.90
N ARG A 329 19.11 -12.78 12.00
CA ARG A 329 20.18 -13.39 12.81
C ARG A 329 19.74 -14.71 13.44
N ASP A 330 20.68 -15.58 13.79
CA ASP A 330 20.39 -16.83 14.50
C ASP A 330 19.77 -16.58 15.89
N ILE A 331 18.86 -17.47 16.32
CA ILE A 331 18.13 -17.34 17.61
C ILE A 331 18.97 -17.86 18.77
N VAL A 332 19.73 -18.92 18.53
CA VAL A 332 20.70 -19.47 19.48
C VAL A 332 22.09 -19.34 18.88
N GLY A 333 22.92 -18.50 19.53
CA GLY A 333 24.37 -18.54 19.46
C GLY A 333 24.94 -19.28 20.67
#